data_AF-R9KKT1-F1
#
_entry.id   AF-R9KKT1-F1
#
_cell.length_a   1.000
_cell.length_b   1.000
_cell.length_c   1.000
_cell.angle_alpha   90.00
_cell.angle_beta   90.00
_cell.angle_gamma   90.00
#
_symmetry.space_group_name_H-M   'P 1'
#
loop_
_entity.id
_entity.type
_entity.pdbx_description
1 polymer ?
#
loop_
_entity_poly.entity_id
_entity_poly.type
_entity_poly.pdbx_seq_one_letter_code
_entity_poly.pdbx_strand_id
1 'polypeptide(L)'
;MKKAGRPVPVVTAVVYYGEQPWDGVTNTKIDYSAFEKGDGTMCTLFEEIARESQNKGREEGRAEEIISMGLESNFSENSILEILQNRLDITLQKATEYFKRFAGQVHT
;
A
#
# COMPACT_ATOMS: atom_id res chain seq x y z
N MET A 1 1.81 -39.52 -27.22
CA MET A 1 1.18 -38.50 -26.36
C MET A 1 2.23 -38.04 -25.34
N LYS A 2 2.74 -36.80 -25.43
CA LYS A 2 3.73 -36.29 -24.46
C LYS A 2 2.96 -35.55 -23.36
N LYS A 3 3.13 -35.97 -22.10
CA LYS A 3 2.55 -35.27 -20.94
C LYS A 3 3.12 -33.84 -20.91
N ALA A 4 2.24 -32.85 -20.95
CA ALA A 4 2.63 -31.46 -20.73
C ALA A 4 3.16 -31.34 -19.30
N GLY A 5 4.47 -31.11 -19.14
CA GLY A 5 5.04 -30.76 -17.85
C GLY A 5 4.47 -29.41 -17.43
N ARG A 6 3.83 -29.36 -16.25
CA ARG A 6 3.34 -28.09 -15.69
C ARG A 6 4.56 -27.23 -15.33
N PRO A 7 4.69 -26.01 -15.87
CA PRO A 7 5.80 -25.14 -15.50
C PRO A 7 5.66 -24.75 -14.02
N VAL A 8 6.74 -24.96 -13.25
CA VAL A 8 6.82 -24.49 -11.87
C VAL A 8 7.36 -23.06 -11.90
N PRO A 9 6.61 -22.05 -11.44
CA PRO A 9 7.12 -20.69 -11.37
C PRO A 9 8.24 -20.62 -10.31
N VAL A 10 9.39 -20.06 -10.68
CA VAL A 10 10.51 -19.79 -9.77
C VAL A 10 10.62 -18.28 -9.61
N VAL A 11 10.51 -17.78 -8.38
CA VAL A 11 10.63 -16.35 -8.05
C VAL A 11 11.93 -16.15 -7.25
N THR A 12 12.79 -15.25 -7.72
CA THR A 12 14.03 -14.86 -7.01
C THR A 12 13.80 -13.53 -6.31
N ALA A 13 13.76 -13.54 -4.98
CA ALA A 13 13.74 -12.31 -4.18
C ALA A 13 15.17 -11.88 -3.84
N VAL A 14 15.53 -10.63 -4.16
CA VAL A 14 16.79 -10.02 -3.75
C VAL A 14 16.49 -9.09 -2.58
N VAL A 15 16.97 -9.43 -1.38
CA VAL A 15 16.74 -8.66 -0.15
C VAL A 15 18.00 -7.86 0.18
N TYR A 16 17.89 -6.54 0.17
CA TYR A 16 18.96 -5.63 0.59
C TYR A 16 18.75 -5.27 2.07
N TYR A 17 19.70 -5.60 2.94
CA TYR A 17 19.67 -5.22 4.35
C TYR A 17 20.26 -3.81 4.53
N GLY A 18 19.41 -2.81 4.73
CA GLY A 18 19.75 -1.51 5.31
C GLY A 18 19.34 -1.44 6.78
N GLU A 19 19.88 -0.49 7.55
CA GLU A 19 19.60 -0.32 9.00
C GLU A 19 18.14 0.07 9.33
N GLN A 20 17.33 0.42 8.33
CA GLN A 20 15.90 0.66 8.51
C GLN A 20 15.11 -0.64 8.27
N PRO A 21 14.22 -1.05 9.20
CA PRO A 21 13.34 -2.18 8.98
C PRO A 21 12.44 -1.88 7.78
N TRP A 22 12.68 -2.56 6.66
CA TRP A 22 11.76 -2.52 5.54
C TRP A 22 10.52 -3.34 5.93
N ASP A 23 9.36 -2.70 6.04
CA ASP A 23 8.07 -3.40 6.06
C ASP A 23 7.83 -3.94 4.66
N GLY A 24 8.52 -5.04 4.35
CA GLY A 24 8.31 -5.75 3.11
C GLY A 24 6.87 -6.17 2.94
N VAL A 25 6.50 -6.41 1.68
CA VAL A 25 5.20 -6.91 1.21
C VAL A 25 4.85 -8.23 1.90
N THR A 26 4.52 -8.17 3.18
CA THR A 26 4.21 -9.30 4.07
C THR A 26 2.69 -9.47 4.20
N ASN A 27 1.91 -8.50 3.73
CA ASN A 27 0.45 -8.53 3.79
C ASN A 27 -0.25 -8.82 2.45
N THR A 28 0.46 -8.87 1.32
CA THR A 28 -0.18 -9.21 0.04
C THR A 28 -0.27 -10.72 -0.07
N LYS A 29 -1.45 -11.27 0.24
CA LYS A 29 -1.80 -12.66 -0.09
C LYS A 29 -1.76 -12.79 -1.60
N ILE A 30 -0.63 -13.26 -2.14
CA ILE A 30 -0.50 -13.57 -3.55
C ILE A 30 -1.38 -14.80 -3.81
N ASP A 31 -2.53 -14.60 -4.43
CA ASP A 31 -3.42 -15.68 -4.81
C ASP A 31 -2.90 -16.38 -6.07
N TYR A 32 -2.02 -17.35 -5.85
CA TYR A 32 -1.47 -18.20 -6.91
C TYR A 32 -2.54 -19.04 -7.63
N SER A 33 -3.75 -19.21 -7.07
CA SER A 33 -4.82 -20.01 -7.68
C SER A 33 -5.52 -19.28 -8.84
N ALA A 34 -5.36 -17.96 -8.94
CA ALA A 34 -5.84 -17.16 -10.08
C ALA A 34 -5.19 -17.56 -11.42
N PHE A 35 -4.04 -18.24 -11.40
CA PHE A 35 -3.35 -18.75 -12.59
C PHE A 35 -4.07 -19.92 -13.29
N GLU A 36 -4.90 -20.69 -12.59
CA GLU A 36 -5.54 -21.88 -13.20
C GLU A 36 -6.74 -21.50 -14.10
N LYS A 37 -7.22 -20.26 -14.03
CA LYS A 37 -8.30 -19.73 -14.88
C LYS A 37 -7.75 -18.97 -16.11
N GLY A 38 -6.85 -19.61 -16.85
CA GLY A 38 -6.79 -19.57 -18.32
C GLY A 38 -6.70 -18.25 -19.13
N ASP A 39 -6.47 -17.08 -18.52
CA ASP A 39 -6.44 -15.80 -19.26
C ASP A 39 -5.32 -14.84 -18.76
N GLY A 40 -5.06 -14.77 -17.45
CA GLY A 40 -4.08 -13.84 -16.88
C GLY A 40 -2.63 -14.30 -17.05
N THR A 41 -1.84 -13.56 -17.82
CA THR A 41 -0.37 -13.75 -17.88
C THR A 41 0.28 -13.19 -16.60
N MET A 42 1.45 -13.70 -16.19
CA MET A 42 2.18 -13.17 -15.01
C MET A 42 2.30 -11.64 -14.98
N CYS A 43 2.43 -11.00 -16.15
CA CYS A 43 2.52 -9.56 -16.29
C CYS A 43 1.27 -8.82 -15.78
N THR A 44 0.06 -9.36 -15.99
CA THR A 44 -1.18 -8.69 -15.54
C THR A 44 -1.28 -8.66 -14.02
N LEU A 45 -0.82 -9.71 -13.33
CA LEU A 45 -0.80 -9.76 -11.87
C LEU A 45 0.19 -8.75 -11.28
N PHE A 46 1.41 -8.66 -11.85
CA PHE A 46 2.39 -7.67 -11.39
C PHE A 46 1.96 -6.24 -11.72
N GLU A 47 1.33 -6.00 -12.87
CA GLU A 47 0.74 -4.71 -13.22
C GLU A 47 -0.37 -4.31 -12.23
N GLU A 48 -1.21 -5.27 -11.82
CA GLU A 48 -2.27 -5.04 -10.83
C GLU A 48 -1.68 -4.72 -9.45
N ILE A 49 -0.68 -5.47 -8.99
CA ILE A 49 0.06 -5.21 -7.74
C ILE A 49 0.77 -3.84 -7.78
N ALA A 50 1.40 -3.51 -8.91
CA ALA A 50 2.06 -2.21 -9.09
C ALA A 50 1.05 -1.06 -9.06
N ARG A 51 -0.11 -1.23 -9.71
CA ARG A 51 -1.19 -0.24 -9.71
C ARG A 51 -1.80 -0.06 -8.31
N GLU A 52 -2.04 -1.15 -7.59
CA GLU A 52 -2.54 -1.10 -6.22
C GLU A 52 -1.55 -0.41 -5.28
N SER A 53 -0.26 -0.77 -5.36
CA SER A 53 0.79 -0.16 -4.53
C SER A 53 1.00 1.32 -4.84
N GLN A 54 0.93 1.73 -6.11
CA GLN A 54 0.98 3.14 -6.50
C GLN A 54 -0.19 3.95 -5.95
N ASN A 55 -1.41 3.41 -6.05
CA ASN A 55 -2.59 4.08 -5.50
C ASN A 55 -2.51 4.21 -3.98
N LYS A 56 -2.10 3.14 -3.30
CA LYS A 56 -1.91 3.14 -1.85
C LYS A 56 -0.82 4.13 -1.42
N GLY A 57 0.33 4.13 -2.09
CA GLY A 57 1.42 5.06 -1.80
C GLY A 57 1.05 6.52 -2.05
N ARG A 58 0.28 6.80 -3.11
CA ARG A 58 -0.22 8.14 -3.40
C ARG A 58 -1.23 8.64 -2.37
N GLU A 59 -2.14 7.77 -1.93
CA GLU A 59 -3.12 8.10 -0.90
C GLU A 59 -2.45 8.33 0.46
N GLU A 60 -1.54 7.44 0.85
CA GLU A 60 -0.76 7.57 2.09
C GLU A 60 0.09 8.85 2.10
N GLY A 61 0.80 9.17 1.02
CA GLY A 61 1.62 10.39 0.94
C GLY A 61 0.80 11.68 1.03
N ARG A 62 -0.42 11.71 0.46
CA ARG A 62 -1.32 12.85 0.64
C ARG A 62 -1.86 12.97 2.06
N ALA A 63 -2.17 11.83 2.69
CA ALA A 63 -2.62 11.84 4.08
C ALA A 63 -1.53 12.39 5.00
N GLU A 64 -0.29 11.93 4.81
CA GLU A 64 0.89 12.41 5.53
C GLU A 64 1.09 13.93 5.37
N GLU A 65 1.02 14.45 4.14
CA GLU A 65 1.11 15.89 3.86
C GLU A 65 0.04 16.69 4.61
N ILE A 66 -1.23 16.27 4.53
CA ILE A 66 -2.36 16.94 5.20
C ILE A 66 -2.16 16.96 6.73
N ILE A 67 -1.72 15.83 7.30
CA ILE A 67 -1.54 15.68 8.74
C ILE A 67 -0.36 16.53 9.23
N SER A 68 0.79 16.44 8.54
CA SER A 68 1.99 17.22 8.87
C SER A 68 1.69 18.72 8.80
N MET A 69 1.14 19.22 7.70
CA MET A 69 0.79 20.64 7.55
C MET A 69 -0.25 21.09 8.58
N GLY A 70 -1.23 20.25 8.89
CA GLY A 70 -2.27 20.55 9.86
C GLY A 70 -1.72 20.67 11.28
N LEU A 71 -0.82 19.78 11.67
CA LEU A 71 -0.15 19.82 12.98
C LEU A 71 0.79 21.02 13.09
N GLU A 72 1.60 21.29 12.07
CA GLU A 72 2.47 22.49 12.02
C GLU A 72 1.67 23.79 12.13
N SER A 73 0.48 23.82 11.52
CA SER A 73 -0.43 24.97 11.57
C SER A 73 -1.29 25.03 12.84
N ASN A 74 -1.07 24.14 13.82
CA ASN A 74 -1.87 24.02 15.06
C ASN A 74 -3.38 23.83 14.81
N PHE A 75 -3.76 23.16 13.72
CA PHE A 75 -5.15 22.76 13.51
C PHE A 75 -5.58 21.68 14.50
N SER A 76 -6.87 21.72 14.87
CA SER A 76 -7.44 20.69 15.73
C SER A 76 -7.49 19.34 14.99
N GLU A 77 -7.35 18.24 15.73
CA GLU A 77 -7.46 16.88 15.19
C GLU A 77 -8.75 16.71 14.38
N ASN A 78 -9.89 17.19 14.91
CA ASN A 78 -11.18 17.11 14.21
C ASN A 78 -11.18 17.82 12.85
N SER A 79 -10.54 18.99 12.76
CA SER A 79 -10.41 19.73 11.49
C SER A 79 -9.52 18.98 10.50
N ILE A 80 -8.44 18.35 10.97
CA ILE A 80 -7.55 17.54 10.13
C ILE A 80 -8.29 16.29 9.63
N LEU A 81 -9.05 15.62 10.49
CA LEU A 81 -9.88 14.46 10.11
C LEU A 81 -10.97 14.82 9.09
N GLU A 82 -11.59 16.00 9.21
CA GLU A 82 -12.54 16.50 8.22
C GLU A 82 -11.87 16.76 6.87
N ILE A 83 -10.69 17.39 6.87
CA ILE A 83 -9.92 17.65 5.64
C ILE A 83 -9.50 16.34 4.97
N LEU A 84 -9.07 15.33 5.75
CA LEU A 84 -8.70 14.01 5.25
C LEU A 84 -9.89 13.33 4.56
N GLN A 85 -11.05 13.28 5.22
CA GLN A 85 -12.27 12.69 4.65
C GLN A 85 -12.67 13.39 3.35
N ASN A 86 -12.68 14.73 3.34
CA ASN A 86 -13.11 15.50 2.18
C ASN A 86 -12.10 15.45 1.00
N ARG A 87 -10.79 15.46 1.26
CA ARG A 87 -9.76 15.49 0.20
C ARG A 87 -9.39 14.13 -0.36
N LEU A 88 -9.55 13.07 0.44
CA LEU A 88 -9.24 11.70 0.03
C LEU A 88 -10.49 10.87 -0.26
N ASP A 89 -11.68 11.41 0.00
CA ASP A 89 -12.97 10.69 -0.12
C ASP A 89 -12.97 9.38 0.68
N ILE A 90 -12.53 9.47 1.94
CA ILE A 90 -12.37 8.34 2.84
C ILE A 90 -13.32 8.43 4.03
N THR A 91 -13.58 7.29 4.67
CA THR A 91 -14.40 7.24 5.89
C THR A 91 -13.65 7.83 7.08
N LEU A 92 -14.41 8.29 8.09
CA LEU A 92 -13.83 8.75 9.37
C LEU A 92 -12.87 7.71 9.97
N GLN A 93 -13.25 6.43 9.93
CA GLN A 93 -12.42 5.35 10.46
C GLN A 93 -11.04 5.31 9.79
N LYS A 94 -10.99 5.41 8.46
CA LYS A 94 -9.75 5.41 7.68
C LYS A 94 -8.96 6.70 7.89
N ALA A 95 -9.64 7.85 8.01
CA ALA A 95 -9.00 9.12 8.35
C ALA A 95 -8.35 9.08 9.74
N THR A 96 -9.01 8.49 10.74
CA THR A 96 -8.46 8.29 12.09
C THR A 96 -7.29 7.32 12.08
N GLU A 97 -7.33 6.26 11.27
CA GLU A 97 -6.21 5.34 11.08
C GLU A 97 -4.98 6.06 10.52
N TYR A 98 -5.16 6.84 9.45
CA TYR A 98 -4.07 7.66 8.90
C TYR A 98 -3.55 8.70 9.87
N PHE A 99 -4.44 9.41 10.58
CA PHE A 99 -4.04 10.37 11.60
C PHE A 99 -3.16 9.71 12.67
N LYS A 100 -3.57 8.56 13.22
CA LYS A 100 -2.76 7.82 14.21
C LYS A 100 -1.42 7.36 13.64
N ARG A 101 -1.40 6.89 12.40
CA ARG A 101 -0.19 6.38 11.75
C ARG A 101 0.84 7.47 11.50
N PHE A 102 0.42 8.65 11.03
CA PHE A 102 1.35 9.70 10.60
C PHE A 102 1.57 10.81 11.65
N ALA A 103 0.62 11.06 12.55
CA ALA A 103 0.83 12.05 13.62
C ALA A 103 1.98 11.67 14.56
N GLY A 104 2.24 10.38 14.76
CA GLY A 104 3.38 9.88 15.54
C GLY A 104 4.73 9.91 14.81
N GLN A 105 4.75 10.14 13.49
CA GLN A 105 5.98 10.15 12.68
C GLN A 105 6.62 11.55 12.59
N VAL A 106 5.90 12.61 12.97
CA VAL A 106 6.35 14.02 12.89
C VAL A 106 7.37 14.39 14.01
N HIS A 107 8.11 13.43 14.57
CA HIS A 107 9.02 13.65 15.72
C HIS A 107 10.45 13.13 15.51
N THR A 108 10.94 13.07 14.27
CA THR A 108 12.34 12.74 13.96
C THR A 108 12.96 13.72 12.98
#